data_AF-A0A1G4IMH0-F1
#
_entry.id   AF-A0A1G4IMH0-F1
#
_cell.length_a   1.000
_cell.length_b   1.000
_cell.length_c   1.000
_cell.angle_alpha   90.00
_cell.angle_beta   90.00
_cell.angle_gamma   90.00
#
_symmetry.space_group_name_H-M   'P 1'
#
loop_
_entity.id
_entity.type
_entity.pdbx_description
1 polymer ?
#
loop_
_entity_poly.entity_id
_entity_poly.type
_entity_poly.pdbx_seq_one_letter_code
_entity_poly.pdbx_strand_id
1 'polypeptide(L)'
;MLSLGLNKPAVWCKPLRMASRRLVSTVKSTAAEEQQILIAQRKNRPVSPHLTIYQPQLTWYMSSMHRITGVILGLGFFTATIAFGVSTAFGLGLNTNNLAKWYHEKVPTWADWTAKASGAYFISFHFFNGIRHLIWDTGRGLTLKGVYTTGYTVLAFTAVVGTSLLLR
;
A
#
# COMPACT_ATOMS: atom_id res chain seq x y z
N MET A 1 -16.29 -0.57 -88.90
CA MET A 1 -17.31 0.33 -88.32
C MET A 1 -17.80 -0.26 -87.01
N LEU A 2 -17.34 0.25 -85.88
CA LEU A 2 -17.90 -0.08 -84.56
C LEU A 2 -17.78 1.18 -83.68
N SER A 3 -18.89 1.91 -83.59
CA SER A 3 -19.03 3.09 -82.74
C SER A 3 -19.32 2.61 -81.32
N LEU A 4 -18.32 2.71 -80.43
CA LEU A 4 -18.51 2.44 -79.01
C LEU A 4 -19.17 3.67 -78.37
N GLY A 5 -20.49 3.59 -78.22
CA GLY A 5 -21.30 4.58 -77.51
C GLY A 5 -20.96 4.63 -76.02
N LEU A 6 -20.07 5.55 -75.65
CA LEU A 6 -19.78 5.91 -74.25
C LEU A 6 -20.86 6.87 -73.74
N ASN A 7 -21.89 6.33 -73.09
CA ASN A 7 -22.79 7.11 -72.25
C ASN A 7 -22.06 7.49 -70.95
N LYS A 8 -21.75 8.78 -70.77
CA LYS A 8 -21.32 9.31 -69.46
C LYS A 8 -22.54 9.39 -68.55
N PRO A 9 -22.58 8.73 -67.37
CA PRO A 9 -23.68 8.95 -66.44
C PRO A 9 -23.51 10.33 -65.81
N ALA A 10 -24.40 11.25 -66.17
CA ALA A 10 -24.56 12.55 -65.51
C ALA A 10 -25.28 12.34 -64.17
N VAL A 11 -24.61 11.75 -63.18
CA VAL A 11 -25.09 11.77 -61.80
C VAL A 11 -24.36 12.89 -61.09
N TRP A 12 -24.89 14.11 -61.23
CA TRP A 12 -24.48 15.24 -60.41
C TRP A 12 -25.09 15.06 -59.01
N CYS A 13 -24.46 14.24 -58.18
CA CYS A 13 -24.80 14.15 -56.77
C CYS A 13 -24.45 15.49 -56.13
N LYS A 14 -25.47 16.29 -55.80
CA LYS A 14 -25.30 17.46 -54.94
C LYS A 14 -24.62 17.00 -53.64
N PRO A 15 -23.53 17.64 -53.17
CA PRO A 15 -22.96 17.29 -51.88
C PRO A 15 -24.02 17.56 -50.82
N LEU A 16 -24.53 16.50 -50.20
CA LEU A 16 -25.31 16.62 -48.97
C LEU A 16 -24.39 17.27 -47.93
N ARG A 17 -24.59 18.57 -47.69
CA ARG A 17 -24.05 19.23 -46.49
C ARG A 17 -24.65 18.49 -45.30
N MET A 18 -23.92 17.52 -44.75
CA MET A 18 -24.16 17.05 -43.40
C MET A 18 -23.93 18.24 -42.47
N ALA A 19 -25.00 18.97 -42.18
CA ALA A 19 -25.00 19.92 -41.10
C ALA A 19 -24.80 19.11 -39.81
N SER A 20 -23.55 19.06 -39.34
CA SER A 20 -23.23 18.52 -38.03
C SER A 20 -24.00 19.35 -37.01
N ARG A 21 -25.12 18.81 -36.51
CA ARG A 21 -25.86 19.42 -35.41
C ARG A 21 -24.94 19.34 -34.21
N ARG A 22 -24.40 20.48 -33.78
CA ARG A 22 -23.67 20.56 -32.53
C ARG A 22 -24.68 20.32 -31.40
N LEU A 23 -24.70 19.09 -30.87
CA LEU A 23 -25.58 18.67 -29.77
C LEU A 23 -25.16 19.24 -28.40
N VAL A 24 -24.08 20.02 -28.36
CA VAL A 24 -23.51 20.59 -27.15
C VAL A 24 -23.80 22.09 -27.12
N SER A 25 -24.63 22.50 -26.16
CA SER A 25 -24.87 23.91 -25.85
C SER A 25 -23.83 24.41 -24.85
N THR A 26 -23.17 25.53 -25.17
CA THR A 26 -22.30 26.23 -24.22
C THR A 26 -23.14 27.22 -23.42
N VAL A 27 -23.14 27.07 -22.10
CA VAL A 27 -23.77 28.03 -21.18
C VAL A 27 -22.66 28.94 -20.64
N LYS A 28 -22.93 30.24 -20.51
CA LYS A 28 -22.02 31.14 -19.80
C LYS A 28 -22.12 30.83 -18.32
N SER A 29 -21.02 30.42 -17.71
CA SER A 29 -20.91 30.11 -16.30
C SER A 29 -19.90 31.02 -15.63
N THR A 30 -20.11 31.29 -14.34
CA THR A 30 -19.09 31.89 -13.48
C THR A 30 -18.07 30.82 -13.07
N ALA A 31 -16.85 31.22 -12.71
CA ALA A 31 -15.81 30.28 -12.29
C ALA A 31 -16.23 29.39 -11.10
N ALA A 32 -17.06 29.91 -10.20
CA ALA A 32 -17.60 29.16 -9.07
C ALA A 32 -18.56 28.05 -9.52
N GLU A 33 -19.46 28.34 -10.47
CA GLU A 33 -20.41 27.37 -11.03
C GLU A 33 -19.69 26.27 -11.80
N GLU A 34 -18.66 26.63 -12.58
CA GLU A 34 -17.80 25.65 -13.27
C GLU A 34 -17.16 24.68 -12.29
N GLN A 35 -16.62 25.19 -11.18
CA GLN A 35 -16.01 24.35 -10.16
C GLN A 35 -17.03 23.39 -9.51
N GLN A 36 -18.26 23.84 -9.26
CA GLN A 36 -19.32 22.97 -8.74
C GLN A 36 -19.70 21.86 -9.71
N ILE A 37 -19.80 22.18 -11.01
CA ILE A 37 -20.07 21.19 -12.06
C ILE A 37 -18.94 20.16 -12.12
N LEU A 38 -17.68 20.60 -12.08
CA LEU A 38 -16.52 19.70 -12.09
C LEU A 38 -16.48 18.80 -10.85
N ILE A 39 -16.81 19.32 -9.67
CA ILE A 39 -16.90 18.52 -8.44
C ILE A 39 -18.02 17.49 -8.57
N ALA A 40 -19.21 17.89 -9.05
CA ALA A 40 -20.34 16.99 -9.26
C ALA A 40 -19.99 15.86 -10.25
N GLN A 41 -19.29 16.19 -11.35
CA GLN A 41 -18.81 15.21 -12.30
C GLN A 41 -17.74 14.27 -11.71
N ARG A 42 -16.81 14.78 -10.90
CA ARG A 42 -15.75 13.98 -10.26
C ARG A 42 -16.32 12.97 -9.26
N LYS A 43 -17.40 13.30 -8.55
CA LYS A 43 -18.10 12.36 -7.65
C LYS A 43 -18.62 11.10 -8.36
N ASN A 44 -19.00 11.23 -9.63
CA ASN A 44 -19.54 10.13 -10.43
C ASN A 44 -18.46 9.31 -11.14
N ARG A 45 -17.17 9.71 -11.06
CA ARG A 45 -16.08 8.98 -11.71
C ARG A 45 -15.69 7.81 -10.83
N PRO A 46 -15.76 6.55 -11.32
CA PRO A 46 -15.28 5.41 -10.57
C PRO A 46 -13.75 5.50 -10.42
N VAL A 47 -13.25 5.03 -9.28
CA VAL A 47 -11.81 4.84 -9.07
C VAL A 47 -11.43 3.51 -9.73
N SER A 48 -10.40 3.52 -10.58
CA SER A 48 -9.90 2.28 -11.19
C SER A 48 -9.38 1.33 -10.10
N PRO A 49 -9.65 0.03 -10.19
CA PRO A 49 -9.11 -0.93 -9.24
C PRO A 49 -7.59 -0.89 -9.26
N HIS A 50 -6.96 -0.94 -8.08
CA HIS A 50 -5.51 -0.85 -7.94
C HIS A 50 -4.96 -2.07 -7.17
N LEU A 51 -5.13 -2.13 -5.85
CA LEU A 51 -4.58 -3.20 -5.01
C LEU A 51 -5.20 -4.57 -5.30
N THR A 52 -6.44 -4.58 -5.79
CA THR A 52 -7.19 -5.82 -6.09
C THR A 52 -6.75 -6.49 -7.38
N ILE A 53 -6.12 -5.75 -8.31
CA ILE A 53 -5.71 -6.28 -9.62
C ILE A 53 -4.19 -6.20 -9.86
N TYR A 54 -3.44 -5.49 -9.00
CA TYR A 54 -2.01 -5.32 -9.18
C TYR A 54 -1.26 -6.63 -8.90
N GLN A 55 -0.28 -6.95 -9.73
CA GLN A 55 0.51 -8.16 -9.57
C GLN A 55 1.26 -8.17 -8.23
N PRO A 56 1.17 -9.26 -7.45
CA PRO A 56 2.01 -9.51 -6.30
C PRO A 56 3.51 -9.38 -6.62
N GLN A 57 4.21 -8.45 -5.95
CA GLN A 57 5.65 -8.24 -6.11
C GLN A 57 6.32 -8.09 -4.76
N LEU A 58 7.53 -8.65 -4.62
CA LEU A 58 8.31 -8.61 -3.37
C LEU A 58 8.48 -7.17 -2.84
N THR A 59 8.63 -6.20 -3.74
CA THR A 59 8.87 -4.79 -3.43
C THR A 59 7.79 -4.17 -2.55
N TRP A 60 6.53 -4.21 -2.98
CA TRP A 60 5.44 -3.57 -2.25
C TRP A 60 4.98 -4.41 -1.05
N TYR A 61 5.09 -5.73 -1.10
CA TYR A 61 4.82 -6.58 0.07
C TYR A 61 5.79 -6.28 1.22
N MET A 62 7.09 -6.23 0.94
CA MET A 62 8.08 -5.90 1.99
C MET A 62 7.87 -4.48 2.53
N SER A 63 7.53 -3.51 1.67
CA SER A 63 7.20 -2.15 2.09
C SER A 63 5.99 -2.11 3.03
N SER A 64 4.90 -2.80 2.67
CA SER A 64 3.71 -2.92 3.52
C SER A 64 4.01 -3.62 4.84
N MET A 65 4.77 -4.71 4.82
CA MET A 65 5.19 -5.42 6.03
C MET A 65 6.07 -4.56 6.93
N HIS A 66 6.91 -3.68 6.37
CA HIS A 66 7.74 -2.77 7.17
C HIS A 66 6.88 -1.76 7.94
N ARG A 67 5.81 -1.26 7.32
CA ARG A 67 4.83 -0.40 7.98
C ARG A 67 4.06 -1.14 9.06
N ILE A 68 3.55 -2.33 8.75
CA ILE A 68 2.76 -3.14 9.70
C ILE A 68 3.59 -3.50 10.92
N THR A 69 4.81 -4.02 10.72
CA THR A 69 5.72 -4.34 11.82
C THR A 69 6.09 -3.10 12.63
N GLY A 70 6.34 -1.96 11.98
CA GLY A 70 6.64 -0.70 12.67
C GLY A 70 5.49 -0.23 13.57
N VAL A 71 4.25 -0.29 13.06
CA VAL A 71 3.05 0.07 13.85
C VAL A 71 2.88 -0.89 15.03
N ILE A 72 3.00 -2.20 14.81
CA ILE A 72 2.83 -3.20 15.89
C ILE A 72 3.88 -3.02 16.98
N LEU A 73 5.16 -2.86 16.60
CA LEU A 73 6.25 -2.66 17.55
C LEU A 73 6.12 -1.33 18.29
N GLY A 74 5.79 -0.25 17.58
CA GLY A 74 5.56 1.06 18.17
C GLY A 74 4.40 1.05 19.16
N LEU A 75 3.26 0.47 18.79
CA LEU A 75 2.12 0.30 19.68
C LEU A 75 2.49 -0.53 20.92
N GLY A 76 3.19 -1.66 20.74
CA GLY A 76 3.65 -2.47 21.88
C GLY A 76 4.54 -1.68 22.84
N PHE A 77 5.50 -0.92 22.31
CA PHE A 77 6.39 -0.08 23.12
C PHE A 77 5.64 1.03 23.86
N PHE A 78 4.79 1.81 23.17
CA PHE A 78 4.05 2.90 23.78
C PHE A 78 3.01 2.42 24.78
N THR A 79 2.27 1.36 24.46
CA THR A 79 1.29 0.78 25.40
C THR A 79 1.97 0.28 26.67
N ALA A 80 3.11 -0.43 26.55
CA ALA A 80 3.85 -0.90 27.72
C ALA A 80 4.36 0.29 28.57
N THR A 81 5.06 1.24 27.96
CA THR A 81 5.64 2.38 28.68
C THR A 81 4.57 3.26 29.35
N ILE A 82 3.45 3.53 28.67
CA ILE A 82 2.33 4.29 29.24
C ILE A 82 1.67 3.49 30.37
N ALA A 83 1.40 2.20 30.19
CA ALA A 83 0.75 1.38 31.22
C ALA A 83 1.58 1.29 32.51
N PHE A 84 2.89 1.06 32.39
CA PHE A 84 3.81 1.02 33.54
C PHE A 84 3.98 2.42 34.17
N GLY A 85 4.06 3.48 33.36
CA GLY A 85 4.15 4.86 33.85
C GLY A 85 2.91 5.29 34.64
N VAL A 86 1.71 5.05 34.10
CA VAL A 86 0.43 5.34 34.76
C VAL A 86 0.28 4.50 36.02
N SER A 87 0.62 3.20 35.97
CA SER A 87 0.58 2.34 37.16
C SER A 87 1.43 2.87 38.29
N THR A 88 2.65 3.32 37.98
CA THR A 88 3.58 3.87 38.97
C THR A 88 3.06 5.20 39.53
N ALA A 89 2.53 6.08 38.68
CA ALA A 89 2.03 7.39 39.09
C ALA A 89 0.77 7.31 39.99
N PHE A 90 -0.13 6.36 39.71
CA PHE A 90 -1.41 6.23 40.42
C PHE A 90 -1.45 5.05 41.40
N GLY A 91 -0.33 4.33 41.58
CA GLY A 91 -0.25 3.20 42.51
C GLY A 91 -1.13 2.00 42.13
N LEU A 92 -1.35 1.76 40.84
CA LEU A 92 -2.29 0.73 40.35
C LEU A 92 -1.77 -0.71 40.49
N GLY A 93 -0.58 -0.90 41.06
CA GLY A 93 -0.04 -2.23 41.39
C GLY A 93 0.40 -3.09 40.19
N LEU A 94 0.41 -2.54 38.98
CA LEU A 94 0.99 -3.19 37.80
C LEU A 94 2.52 -3.04 37.89
N ASN A 95 3.15 -4.13 38.30
CA ASN A 95 4.59 -4.33 38.44
C ASN A 95 5.02 -5.52 37.57
N THR A 96 6.31 -5.59 37.22
CA THR A 96 6.87 -6.68 36.41
C THR A 96 6.60 -8.06 37.02
N ASN A 97 6.73 -8.20 38.34
CA ASN A 97 6.46 -9.46 39.05
C ASN A 97 4.99 -9.89 38.95
N ASN A 98 4.05 -8.96 39.09
CA ASN A 98 2.61 -9.26 39.02
C ASN A 98 2.18 -9.60 37.59
N LEU A 99 2.74 -8.88 36.60
CA LEU A 99 2.50 -9.17 35.19
C LEU A 99 3.06 -10.54 34.79
N ALA A 100 4.27 -10.88 35.24
CA ALA A 100 4.89 -12.18 34.96
C ALA A 100 4.08 -13.34 35.58
N LYS A 101 3.63 -13.20 36.84
CA LYS A 101 2.74 -14.18 37.48
C LYS A 101 1.45 -14.36 36.70
N TRP A 102 0.78 -13.26 36.37
CA TRP A 102 -0.45 -13.31 35.57
C TRP A 102 -0.23 -13.96 34.20
N TYR A 103 0.88 -13.65 33.53
CA TYR A 103 1.25 -14.22 32.24
C TYR A 103 1.39 -15.74 32.32
N HIS A 104 2.17 -16.24 33.28
CA HIS A 104 2.39 -17.68 33.46
C HIS A 104 1.13 -18.43 33.89
N GLU A 105 0.22 -17.79 34.63
CA GLU A 105 -1.03 -18.42 35.08
C GLU A 105 -2.14 -18.43 34.03
N LYS A 106 -2.20 -17.40 33.17
CA LYS A 106 -3.36 -17.15 32.30
C LYS A 106 -3.10 -17.36 30.82
N VAL A 107 -1.85 -17.30 30.36
CA VAL A 107 -1.52 -17.40 28.94
C VAL A 107 -1.28 -18.87 28.56
N PRO A 108 -2.06 -19.44 27.63
CA PRO A 108 -1.84 -20.80 27.16
C PRO A 108 -0.58 -20.89 26.30
N THR A 109 0.01 -22.08 26.25
CA THR A 109 1.30 -22.33 25.56
C THR A 109 1.30 -21.88 24.10
N TRP A 110 0.22 -22.09 23.34
CA TRP A 110 0.15 -21.68 21.94
C TRP A 110 0.21 -20.14 21.77
N ALA A 111 -0.38 -19.39 22.71
CA ALA A 111 -0.37 -17.94 22.71
C ALA A 111 1.01 -17.40 23.11
N ASP A 112 1.69 -18.06 24.05
CA ASP A 112 3.09 -17.77 24.40
C ASP A 112 4.03 -17.91 23.19
N TRP A 113 3.96 -19.04 22.49
CA TRP A 113 4.74 -19.25 21.27
C TRP A 113 4.42 -18.23 20.18
N THR A 114 3.13 -17.90 20.00
CA THR A 114 2.71 -16.89 19.00
C THR A 114 3.25 -15.51 19.35
N ALA A 115 3.21 -15.10 20.63
CA ALA A 115 3.73 -13.82 21.08
C ALA A 115 5.25 -13.74 20.93
N LYS A 116 5.98 -14.80 21.34
CA LYS A 116 7.43 -14.91 21.16
C LYS A 116 7.84 -14.88 19.70
N ALA A 117 7.17 -15.66 18.84
CA ALA A 117 7.43 -15.67 17.41
C ALA A 117 7.14 -14.31 16.78
N SER A 118 6.00 -13.70 17.09
CA SER A 118 5.64 -12.37 16.56
C SER A 118 6.69 -11.33 16.96
N GLY A 119 7.09 -11.28 18.24
CA GLY A 119 8.14 -10.39 18.71
C GLY A 119 9.48 -10.61 18.01
N ALA A 120 9.95 -11.86 17.98
CA ALA A 120 11.23 -12.24 17.38
C ALA A 120 11.31 -11.88 15.88
N TYR A 121 10.29 -12.27 15.11
CA TYR A 121 10.28 -12.06 13.66
C TYR A 121 9.97 -10.62 13.28
N PHE A 122 9.06 -9.92 13.97
CA PHE A 122 8.76 -8.52 13.65
C PHE A 122 9.94 -7.60 13.96
N ILE A 123 10.61 -7.79 15.10
CA ILE A 123 11.82 -7.01 15.44
C ILE A 123 12.91 -7.27 14.41
N SER A 124 13.20 -8.55 14.13
CA SER A 124 14.25 -8.92 13.16
C SER A 124 13.97 -8.33 11.77
N PHE A 125 12.75 -8.54 11.26
CA PHE A 125 12.35 -8.02 9.96
C PHE A 125 12.42 -6.50 9.90
N HIS A 126 11.81 -5.81 10.87
CA HIS A 126 11.75 -4.36 10.87
C HIS A 126 13.14 -3.73 10.96
N PHE A 127 14.02 -4.32 11.77
CA PHE A 127 15.41 -3.88 11.91
C PHE A 127 16.20 -4.02 10.61
N PHE A 128 16.26 -5.23 10.03
CA PHE A 128 17.03 -5.45 8.80
C PHE A 128 16.44 -4.73 7.60
N ASN A 129 15.11 -4.68 7.48
CA ASN A 129 14.48 -3.90 6.42
C ASN A 129 14.68 -2.39 6.63
N GLY A 130 14.75 -1.92 7.88
CA GLY A 130 15.12 -0.55 8.22
C GLY A 130 16.54 -0.20 7.76
N ILE A 131 17.53 -1.08 8.01
CA ILE A 131 18.90 -0.91 7.48
C ILE A 131 18.88 -0.82 5.96
N ARG A 132 18.11 -1.68 5.28
CA ARG A 132 17.94 -1.63 3.82
C ARG A 132 17.37 -0.28 3.36
N HIS A 133 16.38 0.28 4.05
CA HIS A 133 15.84 1.61 3.76
C HIS A 133 16.89 2.72 3.96
N LEU A 134 17.65 2.68 5.06
CA LEU A 134 18.74 3.63 5.29
C LEU A 134 19.82 3.56 4.20
N ILE A 135 20.13 2.35 3.68
CA ILE A 135 21.02 2.19 2.54
C ILE A 135 20.41 2.82 1.28
N TRP A 136 19.12 2.61 1.03
CA TRP A 136 18.42 3.22 -0.11
C TRP A 136 18.39 4.75 -0.05
N ASP A 137 18.28 5.33 1.15
CA ASP A 137 18.31 6.78 1.35
C ASP A 137 19.67 7.39 0.96
N THR A 138 20.75 6.59 0.96
CA THR A 138 22.06 6.99 0.41
C THR A 138 22.18 6.88 -1.12
N GLY A 139 21.09 6.51 -1.81
CA GLY A 139 21.07 6.31 -3.27
C GLY A 139 21.64 4.97 -3.74
N ARG A 140 21.88 4.01 -2.83
CA ARG A 140 22.50 2.72 -3.15
C ARG A 140 21.46 1.60 -3.28
N GLY A 141 21.71 0.61 -4.15
CA GLY A 141 20.87 -0.59 -4.25
C GLY A 141 19.50 -0.38 -4.90
N LEU A 142 19.31 0.72 -5.65
CA LEU A 142 18.04 1.12 -6.27
C LEU A 142 17.79 0.52 -7.68
N THR A 143 18.69 -0.33 -8.18
CA THR A 143 18.44 -1.09 -9.42
C THR A 143 17.46 -2.23 -9.15
N LEU A 144 16.72 -2.73 -10.15
CA LEU A 144 15.83 -3.87 -9.97
C LEU A 144 16.55 -5.08 -9.34
N LYS A 145 17.74 -5.41 -9.85
CA LYS A 145 18.57 -6.47 -9.26
C LYS A 145 18.92 -6.16 -7.79
N GLY A 146 19.37 -4.93 -7.50
CA GLY A 146 19.72 -4.50 -6.14
C GLY A 146 18.54 -4.58 -5.16
N VAL A 147 17.36 -4.14 -5.59
CA VAL A 147 16.14 -4.18 -4.79
C VAL A 147 15.73 -5.62 -4.45
N TYR A 148 15.78 -6.54 -5.41
CA TYR A 148 15.47 -7.95 -5.16
C TYR A 148 16.54 -8.65 -4.33
N THR A 149 17.83 -8.44 -4.62
CA THR A 149 18.93 -9.01 -3.84
C THR A 149 18.84 -8.58 -2.38
N THR A 150 18.72 -7.27 -2.11
CA THR A 150 18.58 -6.76 -0.74
C THR A 150 17.29 -7.24 -0.07
N GLY A 151 16.22 -7.45 -0.83
CA GLY A 151 14.96 -8.03 -0.33
C GLY A 151 15.15 -9.45 0.19
N TYR A 152 15.74 -10.34 -0.61
CA TYR A 152 16.03 -11.71 -0.19
C TYR A 152 17.07 -11.78 0.94
N THR A 153 18.07 -10.90 0.94
CA THR A 153 19.03 -10.77 2.05
C THR A 153 18.32 -10.47 3.37
N VAL A 154 17.40 -9.49 3.39
CA VAL A 154 16.61 -9.16 4.59
C VAL A 154 15.77 -10.36 5.05
N LEU A 155 15.13 -11.08 4.13
CA LEU A 155 14.34 -12.27 4.48
C LEU A 155 15.22 -13.38 5.09
N ALA A 156 16.41 -13.61 4.55
CA ALA A 156 17.35 -14.59 5.08
C ALA A 156 17.82 -14.22 6.50
N PHE A 157 18.22 -12.96 6.73
CA PHE A 157 18.59 -12.49 8.07
C PHE A 157 17.42 -12.56 9.05
N THR A 158 16.21 -12.20 8.60
CA THR A 158 14.99 -12.32 9.39
C THR A 158 14.74 -13.76 9.82
N ALA A 159 14.90 -14.73 8.91
CA ALA A 159 14.70 -16.15 9.23
C ALA A 159 15.72 -16.65 10.26
N VAL A 160 17.01 -16.33 10.07
CA VAL A 160 18.09 -16.77 10.95
C VAL A 160 17.98 -16.13 12.34
N VAL A 161 17.85 -14.81 12.39
CA VAL A 161 17.81 -14.07 13.67
C VAL A 161 16.46 -14.23 14.36
N GLY A 162 15.36 -14.24 13.61
CA GLY A 162 14.03 -14.50 14.18
C GLY A 162 13.95 -15.89 14.80
N THR A 163 14.50 -16.92 14.15
CA THR A 163 14.56 -18.26 14.74
C THR A 163 15.48 -18.33 15.95
N SER A 164 16.66 -17.70 15.90
CA SER A 164 17.59 -17.72 17.04
C SER A 164 17.04 -16.99 18.27
N LEU A 165 16.25 -15.93 18.07
CA LEU A 165 15.54 -15.23 19.14
C LEU A 165 14.35 -16.03 19.68
N LEU A 166 13.66 -16.78 18.82
CA LEU A 166 12.52 -17.62 19.22
C LEU A 166 12.96 -18.83 20.08
N LEU A 167 14.16 -19.36 19.84
CA LEU A 167 14.68 -20.53 20.54
C LEU A 167 15.42 -20.21 21.86
N ARG A 168 15.57 -18.92 22.18
CA ARG A 168 16.14 -18.45 23.46
C ARG A 168 15.04 -18.20 24.48
#